data_AF-A0A4V3FKX0-F1
#
_entry.id   AF-A0A4V3FKX0-F1
#
_cell.length_a   1.000
_cell.length_b   1.000
_cell.length_c   1.000
_cell.angle_alpha   90.00
_cell.angle_beta   90.00
_cell.angle_gamma   90.00
#
_symmetry.space_group_name_H-M   'P 1'
#
loop_
_entity.id
_entity.type
_entity.pdbx_description
1 polymer ?
#
loop_
_entity_poly.entity_id
_entity_poly.type
_entity_poly.pdbx_seq_one_letter_code
_entity_poly.pdbx_strand_id
1 'polypeptide(L)'
;MRPTLTVIADPADRWMMKAACVGQAPAYDESASQWEQRKAQAVCLTSCPVLDECREWARRTKFTGTAAGEKFLYGRRRGRPGPAERRRTPVVAEEQQAS
;
A
#
# COMPACT_ATOMS: atom_id res chain seq x y z
N MET A 1 7.12 -28.86 19.99
CA MET A 1 5.76 -28.68 19.46
C MET A 1 5.67 -27.31 18.80
N ARG A 2 5.49 -27.23 17.49
CA ARG A 2 5.33 -25.95 16.77
C ARG A 2 3.84 -25.58 16.85
N PRO A 3 3.45 -24.42 17.39
CA PRO A 3 2.06 -24.01 17.37
C PRO A 3 1.67 -23.74 15.92
N THR A 4 0.78 -24.56 15.38
CA THR A 4 0.07 -24.29 14.14
C THR A 4 -0.73 -23.02 14.38
N LEU A 5 -0.30 -21.91 13.80
CA LEU A 5 -1.06 -20.67 13.78
C LEU A 5 -2.36 -20.98 13.03
N THR A 6 -3.43 -21.29 13.76
CA THR A 6 -4.76 -21.42 13.19
C THR A 6 -5.14 -20.04 12.69
N VAL A 7 -4.83 -19.75 11.43
CA VAL A 7 -5.40 -18.61 10.72
C VAL A 7 -6.90 -18.86 10.77
N ILE A 8 -7.58 -18.17 11.67
CA ILE A 8 -9.05 -18.13 11.72
C ILE A 8 -9.45 -17.37 10.45
N ALA A 9 -9.46 -18.08 9.33
CA ALA A 9 -10.12 -17.61 8.13
C ALA A 9 -11.59 -17.56 8.49
N ASP A 10 -12.12 -16.35 8.69
CA ASP A 10 -13.56 -16.16 8.80
C ASP A 10 -14.21 -16.90 7.62
N PRO A 11 -15.24 -17.72 7.81
CA PRO A 11 -15.92 -18.38 6.69
C PRO A 11 -16.43 -17.37 5.63
N ALA A 12 -16.64 -16.11 6.01
CA ALA A 12 -16.93 -15.01 5.09
C ALA A 12 -15.74 -14.67 4.18
N ASP A 13 -14.49 -14.97 4.56
CA ASP A 13 -13.26 -14.67 3.82
C ASP A 13 -12.86 -15.76 2.82
N ARG A 14 -13.72 -16.76 2.56
CA ARG A 14 -13.50 -17.79 1.52
C ARG A 14 -13.29 -17.20 0.12
N TRP A 15 -13.77 -15.98 -0.13
CA TRP A 15 -13.52 -15.26 -1.38
C TRP A 15 -12.02 -15.02 -1.61
N MET A 16 -11.20 -14.89 -0.54
CA MET A 16 -9.76 -14.65 -0.67
C MET A 16 -9.07 -15.74 -1.46
N MET A 17 -9.47 -17.01 -1.30
CA MET A 17 -8.90 -18.14 -2.03
C MET A 17 -9.09 -18.04 -3.55
N LYS A 18 -10.05 -17.22 -4.01
CA LYS A 18 -10.32 -16.97 -5.43
C LYS A 18 -9.60 -15.73 -5.96
N ALA A 19 -8.91 -14.97 -5.12
CA ALA A 19 -8.21 -13.77 -5.54
C ALA A 19 -7.01 -14.12 -6.43
N ALA A 20 -6.82 -13.36 -7.51
CA ALA A 20 -5.70 -13.56 -8.43
C ALA A 20 -4.33 -13.31 -7.77
N CYS A 21 -4.30 -12.57 -6.66
CA CYS A 21 -3.10 -12.21 -5.92
C CYS A 21 -2.73 -13.19 -4.80
N VAL A 22 -3.49 -14.28 -4.58
CA VAL A 22 -3.15 -15.27 -3.53
C VAL A 22 -1.73 -15.80 -3.73
N GLY A 23 -0.93 -15.77 -2.67
CA GLY A 23 0.46 -16.25 -2.69
C GLY A 23 1.47 -15.26 -3.26
N GLN A 24 1.05 -14.04 -3.64
CA GLN A 24 1.94 -13.01 -4.20
C GLN A 24 2.43 -11.98 -3.15
N ALA A 25 2.43 -12.33 -1.86
CA ALA A 25 3.12 -11.52 -0.85
C ALA A 25 4.64 -11.52 -1.14
N PRO A 26 5.35 -10.39 -1.01
CA PRO A 26 4.99 -9.13 -0.35
C PRO A 26 4.51 -7.99 -1.28
N ALA A 27 4.21 -8.26 -2.56
CA ALA A 27 3.93 -7.21 -3.55
C ALA A 27 2.68 -6.35 -3.26
N TYR A 28 1.82 -6.80 -2.34
CA TYR A 28 0.56 -6.16 -1.96
C TYR A 28 0.62 -5.49 -0.58
N ASP A 29 1.73 -5.64 0.14
CA ASP A 29 1.93 -5.06 1.47
C ASP A 29 2.28 -3.56 1.40
N GLU A 30 2.25 -2.89 2.55
CA GLU A 30 2.52 -1.45 2.63
C GLU A 30 3.96 -1.06 2.22
N SER A 31 4.90 -1.97 2.42
CA SER A 31 6.33 -1.79 2.12
C SER A 31 6.68 -2.06 0.66
N ALA A 32 5.72 -2.50 -0.15
CA ALA A 32 5.95 -2.76 -1.57
C ALA A 32 6.46 -1.48 -2.27
N SER A 33 7.46 -1.63 -3.12
CA SER A 33 7.97 -0.53 -3.94
C SER A 33 6.88 0.02 -4.86
N GLN A 34 7.06 1.25 -5.34
CA GLN A 34 6.12 1.87 -6.30
C GLN A 34 5.91 1.01 -7.56
N TRP A 35 6.95 0.30 -7.99
CA TRP A 35 6.87 -0.61 -9.13
C TRP A 35 6.00 -1.83 -8.84
N GLU A 36 6.18 -2.45 -7.67
CA GLU A 36 5.38 -3.60 -7.24
C GLU A 36 3.92 -3.22 -7.05
N GLN A 37 3.65 -2.04 -6.48
CA GLN A 37 2.29 -1.53 -6.33
C GLN A 37 1.58 -1.32 -7.67
N ARG A 38 2.29 -0.85 -8.71
CA ARG A 38 1.73 -0.73 -10.07
C ARG A 38 1.40 -2.09 -10.68
N LYS A 39 2.26 -3.08 -10.49
CA LYS A 39 1.99 -4.46 -10.94
C LYS A 39 0.80 -5.06 -10.20
N ALA A 40 0.76 -4.91 -8.89
CA ALA A 40 -0.34 -5.36 -8.04
C ALA A 40 -1.67 -4.73 -8.48
N GLN A 41 -1.67 -3.43 -8.75
CA GLN A 41 -2.85 -2.73 -9.27
C GLN A 41 -3.30 -3.30 -10.62
N ALA A 42 -2.37 -3.54 -11.55
CA ALA A 42 -2.70 -4.13 -12.84
C ALA A 42 -3.37 -5.51 -12.68
N VAL A 43 -2.77 -6.40 -11.88
CA VAL A 43 -3.32 -7.74 -11.61
C VAL A 43 -4.71 -7.66 -10.98
N CYS A 44 -4.93 -6.75 -10.02
CA CYS A 44 -6.25 -6.54 -9.45
C CYS A 44 -7.28 -6.17 -10.52
N LEU A 45 -6.98 -5.17 -11.36
CA LEU A 45 -7.95 -4.62 -12.32
C LEU A 45 -8.17 -5.49 -13.54
N THR A 46 -7.21 -6.34 -13.92
CA THR A 46 -7.32 -7.18 -15.13
C THR A 46 -7.77 -8.59 -14.86
N SER A 47 -7.45 -9.14 -13.69
CA SER A 47 -7.48 -10.59 -13.47
C SER A 47 -8.21 -11.04 -12.22
N CYS A 48 -8.51 -10.14 -11.27
CA CYS A 48 -9.08 -10.53 -9.99
C CYS A 48 -10.62 -10.61 -10.04
N PRO A 49 -11.24 -11.78 -9.79
CA PRO A 49 -12.69 -11.95 -9.87
C PRO A 49 -13.45 -11.49 -8.61
N VAL A 50 -12.75 -11.09 -7.55
CA VAL A 50 -13.30 -10.80 -6.22
C VAL A 50 -12.96 -9.38 -5.76
N LEU A 51 -13.04 -8.42 -6.69
CA LEU A 51 -12.66 -7.04 -6.44
C LEU A 51 -13.52 -6.36 -5.37
N ASP A 52 -14.84 -6.57 -5.42
CA ASP A 52 -15.77 -5.93 -4.49
C ASP A 52 -15.63 -6.48 -3.07
N GLU A 53 -15.54 -7.80 -2.92
CA GLU A 53 -15.30 -8.44 -1.62
C GLU A 53 -13.94 -8.00 -1.04
N CYS A 54 -12.91 -7.91 -1.88
CA CYS A 54 -11.59 -7.43 -1.49
C CYS A 54 -11.63 -5.98 -0.98
N ARG A 55 -12.40 -5.12 -1.65
CA ARG A 55 -12.56 -3.71 -1.25
C ARG A 55 -13.30 -3.60 0.08
N GLU A 56 -14.40 -4.33 0.25
CA GLU A 56 -15.18 -4.31 1.49
C GLU A 56 -14.38 -4.84 2.67
N TRP A 57 -13.68 -5.95 2.48
CA TRP A 57 -12.76 -6.49 3.46
C TRP A 57 -11.70 -5.46 3.84
N ALA A 58 -11.01 -4.86 2.87
CA ALA A 58 -9.95 -3.89 3.14
C ALA A 58 -10.45 -2.67 3.95
N ARG A 59 -11.68 -2.21 3.67
CA ARG A 59 -12.34 -1.12 4.42
C ARG A 59 -12.72 -1.52 5.84
N ARG A 60 -13.24 -2.74 6.03
CA ARG A 60 -13.67 -3.29 7.33
C ARG A 60 -12.49 -3.56 8.24
N THR A 61 -11.45 -4.21 7.73
CA THR A 61 -10.26 -4.61 8.50
C THR A 61 -9.21 -3.52 8.64
N LYS A 62 -9.41 -2.38 7.95
CA LYS A 62 -8.43 -1.29 7.90
C LYS A 62 -7.09 -1.75 7.35
N PHE A 63 -7.12 -2.58 6.31
CA PHE A 63 -5.93 -3.09 5.64
C PHE A 63 -5.03 -1.97 5.12
N THR A 64 -3.71 -2.09 5.26
CA THR A 64 -2.75 -1.11 4.72
C THR A 64 -1.88 -1.80 3.67
N GLY A 65 -1.90 -1.30 2.44
CA GLY A 65 -1.31 -1.96 1.29
C GLY A 65 -2.09 -1.70 0.00
N THR A 66 -1.95 -2.60 -0.97
CA THR A 66 -2.71 -2.57 -2.23
C THR A 66 -3.80 -3.63 -2.18
N ALA A 67 -5.07 -3.22 -2.27
CA ALA A 67 -6.23 -4.11 -2.31
C ALA A 67 -7.25 -3.59 -3.32
N ALA A 68 -7.96 -4.47 -4.01
CA ALA A 68 -8.96 -4.12 -5.02
C ALA A 68 -8.48 -3.09 -6.09
N GLY A 69 -7.17 -3.09 -6.42
CA GLY A 69 -6.57 -2.13 -7.35
C GLY A 69 -6.38 -0.73 -6.79
N GLU A 70 -6.59 -0.54 -5.48
CA GLU A 70 -6.49 0.73 -4.77
C GLU A 70 -5.44 0.65 -3.65
N LYS A 71 -4.82 1.79 -3.34
CA LYS A 71 -3.88 1.91 -2.24
C LYS A 71 -4.60 2.32 -0.96
N PHE A 72 -4.61 1.43 0.02
CA PHE A 72 -5.19 1.67 1.34
C PHE A 72 -4.09 2.07 2.34
N LEU A 73 -4.34 3.16 3.08
CA LEU A 73 -3.38 3.79 4.00
C LEU A 73 -3.98 3.98 5.41
N TYR A 74 -4.70 2.99 5.93
CA TYR A 74 -5.38 3.15 7.22
C TYR A 74 -4.43 3.27 8.41
N GLY A 75 -3.21 2.73 8.34
CA GLY A 75 -2.18 2.87 9.38
C GLY A 75 -1.38 4.19 9.32
N ARG A 76 -1.32 4.85 8.15
CA ARG A 76 -0.68 6.17 8.03
C ARG A 76 -1.74 7.23 8.26
N ARG A 77 -1.86 7.70 9.50
CA ARG A 77 -2.46 9.02 9.77
C ARG A 77 -1.95 9.95 8.67
N ARG A 78 -2.87 10.57 7.93
CA ARG A 78 -2.58 11.73 7.08
C ARG A 78 -1.99 12.79 8.02
N GLY A 79 -0.70 12.72 8.28
CA GLY A 79 0.08 13.87 8.68
C GLY A 79 -0.07 14.83 7.52
N ARG A 80 -1.04 15.74 7.64
CA ARG A 80 -1.07 16.97 6.86
C ARG A 80 0.38 17.47 6.83
N PRO A 81 1.04 17.61 5.66
CA PRO A 81 2.30 18.32 5.66
C PRO A 81 1.99 19.70 6.23
N GLY A 82 2.58 20.03 7.38
CA GLY A 82 2.54 21.39 7.89
C GLY A 82 3.15 22.32 6.83
N PRO A 83 2.82 23.63 6.82
CA PRO A 83 3.27 24.57 5.78
C PRO A 83 4.79 24.86 5.72
N ALA A 84 5.65 23.97 6.22
CA ALA A 84 7.03 24.30 6.60
C ALA A 84 8.15 23.78 5.66
N GLU A 85 7.84 23.23 4.48
CA GLU A 85 8.89 22.79 3.54
C GLU A 85 8.86 23.55 2.21
N ARG A 86 8.66 24.88 2.30
CA ARG A 86 9.08 25.84 1.26
C ARG A 86 10.26 26.66 1.78
N ARG A 87 11.39 26.02 2.08
CA ARG A 87 12.70 26.65 2.33
C ARG A 87 13.71 25.50 2.40
N ARG A 88 14.75 25.38 1.58
CA ARG A 88 15.55 26.36 0.84
C ARG A 88 16.17 25.68 -0.38
N THR A 89 16.11 26.33 -1.53
CA THR A 89 17.10 26.14 -2.59
C THR A 89 18.38 26.85 -2.14
N PRO A 90 19.56 26.22 -2.07
CA PRO A 90 20.81 26.98 -2.06
C PRO A 90 21.09 27.39 -3.51
N VAL A 91 20.66 28.61 -3.89
CA VAL A 91 21.25 29.29 -5.03
C VAL A 91 22.64 29.73 -4.62
N VAL A 92 23.64 29.08 -5.20
CA VAL A 92 25.04 29.47 -5.21
C VAL A 92 25.11 30.85 -5.87
N ALA A 93 25.57 31.86 -5.13
CA ALA A 93 25.99 33.14 -5.69
C ALA A 93 27.29 33.55 -5.00
N GLU A 94 28.32 33.46 -5.82
CA GLU A 94 29.72 33.82 -5.62
C GLU A 94 29.82 35.35 -5.46
N GLU A 95 30.30 35.84 -4.31
CA GLU A 95 30.77 37.24 -4.19
C GLU A 95 32.26 37.22 -3.92
N GLN A 96 33.00 37.57 -4.97
CA GLN A 96 34.43 37.87 -4.97
C GLN A 96 34.66 39.11 -4.09
N GLN A 97 35.40 38.94 -3.00
CA GLN A 97 35.91 40.05 -2.20
C GLN A 97 37.06 40.75 -2.94
N ALA A 98 36.86 42.01 -3.30
CA ALA A 98 37.92 42.96 -3.57
C ALA A 98 38.15 43.82 -2.31
N SER A 99 39.35 43.75 -1.74
CA SER A 99 40.04 44.84 -1.02
C SER A 99 41.49 44.45 -0.81
#